data_AF-A0A2A6RD85-F1
#
_entry.id   AF-A0A2A6RD85-F1
#
_cell.length_a   1.000
_cell.length_b   1.000
_cell.length_c   1.000
_cell.angle_alpha   90.00
_cell.angle_beta   90.00
_cell.angle_gamma   90.00
#
_symmetry.space_group_name_H-M   'P 1'
#
loop_
_entity.id
_entity.type
_entity.pdbx_description
1 polymer ?
#
loop_
_entity_poly.entity_id
_entity_poly.type
_entity_poly.pdbx_seq_one_letter_code
_entity_poly.pdbx_strand_id
1 'polypeptide(L)'
;MTSLINPTLDQVLTLAQSLSTADQLRLIARLADGAVNSNKAANNLSTNDAWVRWTKLREELSAQMPGKTTMAEQLEKDRQDRQLIMEGDSVHN
;
A
#
# COMPACT_ATOMS: atom_id res chain seq x y z
N MET A 1 33.34 17.05 -22.85
CA MET A 1 32.49 15.95 -22.31
C MET A 1 32.28 16.23 -20.83
N THR A 2 31.14 16.82 -20.45
CA THR A 2 30.80 17.07 -19.05
C THR A 2 30.31 15.77 -18.43
N SER A 3 31.15 15.13 -17.63
CA SER A 3 30.74 14.01 -16.77
C SER A 3 29.61 14.50 -15.86
N LEU A 4 28.41 13.96 -16.04
CA LEU A 4 27.28 14.20 -15.15
C LEU A 4 27.59 13.52 -13.82
N ILE A 5 28.30 14.24 -12.94
CA ILE A 5 28.50 13.82 -11.57
C ILE A 5 27.12 13.89 -10.92
N ASN A 6 26.48 12.73 -10.75
CA ASN A 6 25.26 12.64 -9.97
C ASN A 6 25.59 13.10 -8.54
N PRO A 7 24.96 14.19 -8.06
CA PRO A 7 25.24 14.67 -6.71
C PRO A 7 24.83 13.60 -5.70
N THR A 8 25.65 13.42 -4.66
CA THR A 8 25.32 12.49 -3.58
C THR A 8 24.17 13.05 -2.74
N LEU A 9 23.43 12.17 -2.05
CA LEU A 9 22.33 12.57 -1.17
C LEU A 9 22.78 13.64 -0.16
N ASP A 10 23.96 13.46 0.43
CA ASP A 10 24.52 14.39 1.41
C ASP A 10 24.79 15.77 0.81
N GLN A 11 25.24 15.84 -0.44
CA GLN A 11 25.45 17.11 -1.15
C GLN A 11 24.12 17.83 -1.42
N VAL A 12 23.08 17.09 -1.78
CA VAL A 12 21.73 17.63 -1.98
C VAL A 12 21.14 18.13 -0.66
N LEU A 13 21.32 17.39 0.44
CA LEU A 13 20.83 17.80 1.77
C LEU A 13 21.56 19.04 2.28
N THR A 14 22.89 19.10 2.12
CA THR A 14 23.68 20.26 2.51
C THR A 14 23.24 21.52 1.76
N LEU A 15 22.94 21.37 0.47
CA LEU A 15 22.45 22.48 -0.35
C LEU A 15 20.99 22.86 -0.04
N ALA A 16 20.14 21.89 0.30
CA ALA A 16 18.78 22.18 0.74
C ALA A 16 18.77 22.95 2.07
N GLN A 17 19.69 22.64 2.98
CA GLN A 17 19.82 23.32 4.28
C GLN A 17 20.32 24.77 4.16
N SER A 18 21.00 25.13 3.07
CA SER A 18 21.44 26.51 2.83
C SER A 18 20.36 27.40 2.19
N LEU A 19 19.23 26.83 1.79
CA LEU A 19 18.08 27.57 1.27
C LEU A 19 17.30 28.28 2.38
N SER A 20 16.54 29.31 2.00
CA SER A 20 15.55 29.92 2.89
C SER A 20 14.48 28.89 3.29
N THR A 21 13.86 29.07 4.45
CA THR A 21 12.77 28.19 4.93
C THR A 21 11.60 28.11 3.94
N ALA A 22 11.28 29.22 3.25
CA ALA A 22 10.24 29.25 2.23
C ALA A 22 10.59 28.40 1.00
N ASP A 23 11.85 28.39 0.57
CA ASP A 23 12.29 27.61 -0.58
C ASP A 23 12.50 26.14 -0.23
N GLN A 24 12.87 25.83 1.01
CA GLN A 24 12.87 24.46 1.54
C GLN A 24 11.47 23.84 1.47
N LEU A 25 10.43 24.57 1.90
CA LEU A 25 9.05 24.08 1.84
C LEU A 25 8.58 23.87 0.39
N ARG A 26 8.95 24.75 -0.54
CA ARG A 26 8.65 24.59 -1.97
C ARG A 26 9.36 23.37 -2.57
N LEU A 27 10.61 23.13 -2.18
CA LEU A 27 11.38 21.97 -2.61
C LEU A 27 10.74 20.67 -2.09
N ILE A 28 10.34 20.63 -0.81
CA ILE A 28 9.62 19.49 -0.22
C ILE A 28 8.31 19.23 -0.97
N ALA A 29 7.50 20.26 -1.21
CA ALA A 29 6.23 20.10 -1.94
C ALA A 29 6.44 19.52 -3.35
N ARG A 30 7.46 20.01 -4.07
CA ARG A 30 7.76 19.55 -5.43
C ARG A 30 8.33 18.12 -5.47
N LEU A 31 9.15 17.75 -4.48
CA LEU A 31 9.65 16.39 -4.34
C LEU A 31 8.56 15.41 -3.89
N ALA A 32 7.64 15.84 -3.03
CA ALA A 32 6.49 15.06 -2.62
C ALA A 32 5.59 14.69 -3.80
N ASP A 33 5.30 15.65 -4.70
CA ASP A 33 4.56 15.36 -5.93
C ASP A 33 5.29 14.36 -6.83
N GLY A 34 6.61 14.48 -6.95
CA GLY A 34 7.43 13.53 -7.70
C GLY A 34 7.41 12.11 -7.10
N ALA A 35 7.48 12.00 -5.77
CA ALA A 35 7.42 10.73 -5.05
C ALA A 35 6.04 10.07 -5.12
N VAL A 36 4.96 10.86 -5.06
CA VAL A 36 3.59 10.34 -5.23
C VAL A 36 3.38 9.82 -6.65
N ASN A 37 3.89 10.54 -7.65
CA ASN A 37 3.74 10.14 -9.06
C ASN A 37 4.63 8.94 -9.43
N SER A 38 5.83 8.81 -8.87
CA SER A 38 6.67 7.62 -9.05
C SER A 38 6.07 6.38 -8.38
N ASN A 39 5.40 6.56 -7.23
CA ASN A 39 4.69 5.47 -6.56
C ASN A 39 3.42 5.05 -7.31
N LYS A 40 2.72 5.99 -7.98
CA LYS A 40 1.61 5.66 -8.90
C LYS A 40 2.09 4.89 -10.13
N ALA A 41 3.24 5.25 -10.70
CA ALA A 41 3.83 4.51 -11.83
C ALA A 41 4.31 3.10 -11.43
N ALA A 42 4.80 2.92 -10.19
CA ALA A 42 5.14 1.62 -9.62
C ALA A 42 3.92 0.77 -9.23
N ASN A 43 2.77 1.40 -8.99
CA ASN A 43 1.50 0.76 -8.64
C ASN A 43 0.54 0.58 -9.83
N ASN A 44 1.07 0.41 -11.05
CA ASN A 44 0.33 -0.29 -12.12
C ASN A 44 0.19 -1.79 -11.79
N LEU A 45 -0.29 -2.09 -10.58
CA LEU A 45 -0.72 -3.42 -10.21
C LEU A 45 -2.08 -3.60 -10.86
N SER A 46 -2.21 -4.64 -11.68
CA SER A 46 -3.52 -5.10 -12.11
C SER A 46 -4.39 -5.25 -10.87
N THR A 47 -5.70 -4.96 -10.97
CA THR A 47 -6.65 -5.21 -9.87
C THR A 47 -6.47 -6.63 -9.29
N ASN A 48 -6.08 -7.58 -10.14
CA ASN A 48 -5.76 -8.95 -9.76
C ASN A 48 -4.53 -9.05 -8.82
N ASP A 49 -3.46 -8.30 -9.07
CA ASP A 49 -2.25 -8.30 -8.24
C ASP A 49 -2.47 -7.65 -6.88
N ALA A 50 -3.37 -6.66 -6.81
CA ALA A 50 -3.78 -6.05 -5.55
C ALA A 50 -4.53 -7.06 -4.66
N TRP A 51 -5.42 -7.86 -5.25
CA TRP A 51 -6.12 -8.95 -4.54
C TRP A 51 -5.16 -10.03 -4.05
N VAL A 52 -4.17 -10.41 -4.86
CA VAL A 52 -3.15 -11.41 -4.48
C VAL A 52 -2.25 -10.89 -3.35
N ARG A 53 -1.89 -9.61 -3.35
CA ARG A 53 -1.13 -9.01 -2.23
C ARG A 53 -1.96 -8.94 -0.95
N TRP A 54 -3.25 -8.65 -1.08
CA TRP A 54 -4.17 -8.61 0.04
C TRP A 54 -4.37 -9.99 0.68
N THR A 55 -4.55 -11.05 -0.13
CA THR A 55 -4.67 -12.42 0.38
C THR A 55 -3.40 -12.86 1.10
N LYS A 56 -2.22 -12.55 0.54
CA LYS A 56 -0.93 -12.86 1.17
C LYS A 56 -0.75 -12.15 2.52
N LEU A 57 -1.10 -10.87 2.62
CA LEU A 57 -1.04 -10.13 3.89
C LEU A 57 -2.00 -10.73 4.94
N ARG A 58 -3.16 -11.21 4.51
CA ARG A 58 -4.13 -11.86 5.40
C ARG A 58 -3.62 -13.21 5.93
N GLU A 59 -2.94 -13.99 5.10
CA GLU A 59 -2.29 -15.24 5.51
C GLU A 59 -1.13 -14.99 6.48
N GLU A 60 -0.31 -13.97 6.22
CA GLU A 60 0.78 -13.57 7.13
C GLU A 60 0.24 -13.10 8.49
N LEU A 61 -0.88 -12.34 8.49
CA LEU A 61 -1.53 -11.87 9.71
C LEU A 61 -2.14 -13.03 10.52
N SER A 62 -2.81 -13.98 9.84
CA SER A 62 -3.43 -15.12 10.50
C SER A 62 -2.39 -16.08 11.09
N ALA A 63 -1.21 -16.19 10.45
CA ALA A 63 -0.08 -16.94 10.98
C ALA A 63 0.51 -16.31 12.26
N GLN A 64 0.51 -14.97 12.37
CA GLN A 64 1.03 -14.25 13.54
C GLN A 64 0.03 -14.13 14.70
N MET A 65 -1.28 -14.24 14.43
CA MET A 65 -2.35 -14.18 15.43
C MET A 65 -3.23 -15.44 15.40
N PRO A 66 -2.70 -16.62 15.80
CA PRO A 66 -3.49 -17.85 15.81
C PRO A 66 -4.68 -17.73 16.78
N GLY A 67 -5.88 -18.01 16.26
CA GLY A 67 -7.10 -18.13 17.06
C GLY A 67 -7.93 -16.85 17.23
N LYS A 68 -7.51 -15.71 16.68
CA LYS A 68 -8.35 -14.50 16.63
C LYS A 68 -9.02 -14.42 15.26
N THR A 69 -10.25 -14.92 15.18
CA THR A 69 -11.11 -14.65 14.02
C THR A 69 -11.28 -13.15 13.90
N THR A 70 -10.83 -12.58 12.80
CA THR A 70 -10.99 -11.15 12.58
C THR A 70 -12.47 -10.83 12.33
N MET A 71 -12.91 -9.62 12.68
CA MET A 71 -14.28 -9.17 12.39
C MET A 71 -14.61 -9.28 10.89
N ALA A 72 -13.60 -9.09 10.02
CA ALA A 72 -13.73 -9.28 8.59
C ALA A 72 -14.01 -10.75 8.20
N GLU A 73 -13.38 -11.72 8.87
CA GLU A 73 -13.66 -13.15 8.67
C GLU A 73 -15.06 -13.55 9.12
N GLN A 74 -15.54 -12.97 10.22
CA GLN A 74 -16.91 -13.22 10.69
C GLN A 74 -17.96 -12.69 9.72
N LEU A 75 -17.74 -11.48 9.17
CA LEU A 75 -18.64 -10.88 8.19
C LEU A 75 -18.65 -11.65 6.86
N GLU A 76 -17.51 -12.17 6.43
CA GLU A 76 -17.43 -12.98 5.21
C GLU A 76 -18.14 -14.33 5.38
N LYS A 77 -17.99 -14.96 6.54
CA LYS A 77 -18.72 -16.18 6.88
C LYS A 77 -20.23 -15.93 6.92
N ASP A 78 -20.67 -14.84 7.56
CA ASP A 78 -22.09 -14.47 7.60
C ASP A 78 -22.65 -14.16 6.20
N ARG A 79 -21.85 -13.54 5.31
CA ARG A 79 -22.23 -13.35 3.91
C ARG A 79 -22.41 -14.69 3.18
N GLN A 80 -21.47 -15.63 3.34
CA GLN A 80 -21.55 -16.95 2.72
C GLN A 80 -22.73 -17.77 3.26
N ASP A 81 -22.94 -17.75 4.58
CA ASP A 81 -24.06 -18.42 5.24
C ASP A 81 -25.40 -17.88 4.72
N ARG A 82 -25.54 -16.54 4.60
CA ARG A 82 -26.74 -15.93 4.01
C ARG A 82 -26.92 -16.28 2.53
N GLN A 83 -25.82 -16.37 1.78
CA GLN A 83 -25.88 -16.72 0.37
C GLN A 83 -26.36 -18.17 0.18
N LEU A 84 -25.86 -19.12 0.98
CA LEU A 84 -26.33 -20.51 0.99
C LEU A 84 -27.81 -20.63 1.37
N ILE A 85 -28.27 -19.83 2.35
CA ILE A 85 -29.68 -19.77 2.74
C ILE A 85 -30.54 -19.19 1.59
N MET A 86 -30.06 -18.17 0.89
CA MET A 86 -30.78 -17.55 -0.23
C MET A 86 -30.83 -18.45 -1.47
N GLU A 87 -29.79 -19.25 -1.70
CA GLU A 87 -29.71 -20.19 -2.83
C GLU A 87 -30.47 -21.50 -2.57
N GLY A 88 -31.04 -21.68 -1.37
CA GLY A 88 -31.91 -22.82 -1.03
C GLY A 88 -31.17 -24.08 -0.61
N ASP A 89 -29.83 -24.05 -0.56
CA ASP A 89 -28.99 -25.14 -0.05
C ASP A 89 -28.89 -25.06 1.48
N SER A 90 -30.05 -25.14 2.15
CA SER A 90 -30.05 -25.46 3.56
C SER A 90 -29.63 -26.93 3.71
N VAL A 91 -28.37 -27.15 4.08
CA VAL A 91 -27.86 -28.43 4.58
C VAL A 91 -28.74 -28.84 5.76
N HIS A 92 -29.75 -29.67 5.47
CA HIS A 92 -30.56 -30.33 6.46
C HIS A 92 -29.67 -31.36 7.17
N ASN A 93 -29.36 -31.08 8.44
CA ASN A 93 -29.12 -32.10 9.46
C ASN A 93 -29.99 -31.75 10.66
#